data_AF-A0A9P5B854-F1
#
_entry.id   AF-A0A9P5B854-F1
#
_cell.length_a   1.000
_cell.length_b   1.000
_cell.length_c   1.000
_cell.angle_alpha   90.00
_cell.angle_beta   90.00
_cell.angle_gamma   90.00
#
_symmetry.space_group_name_H-M   'P 1'
#
loop_
_entity.id
_entity.type
_entity.pdbx_description
1 polymer ?
#
loop_
_entity_poly.entity_id
_entity_poly.type
_entity_poly.pdbx_seq_one_letter_code
_entity_poly.pdbx_strand_id
1 'polypeptide(L)'
;MPGKTVSHLNVKTSISPEAVPASPYIPGSGNIFAKFVDAISQTGWELWYFDGVSKDDQSAISVGINRSARGPKHGGFRFQIFTIWPDGHTWHRDLYFPESIVTSETEHFTGLWEDADSGGKVSFSVARDCSVATLVFAVPAVVDGTMHLEALPGNSGLDTNPEMGHSVGFVRPMGRAAVKAELSLSSEENSTSERFVLGPSANGGMDRIWTLDTWPKVMTESYYLRAQVGPYAMQITRIFSEADSGCRPYTMARLYRDGKLICAANQVLTYEEQEFSQDSLILSKRYDASSENAVTGAYRDKNIGYVVEFVAKGTGGQRWMFQVEHERIFWSYPTSAPGPEGTGNTGFIESVIGGADEEAYSGLG
;
A
#
# COMPACT_ATOMS: atom_id res chain seq x y z
N MET A 1 12.77 -12.05 29.28
CA MET A 1 13.09 -11.37 28.01
C MET A 1 12.31 -12.07 26.92
N PRO A 2 11.43 -11.41 26.16
CA PRO A 2 10.75 -12.08 25.05
C PRO A 2 11.82 -12.53 24.06
N GLY A 3 11.91 -13.84 23.83
CA GLY A 3 12.91 -14.46 22.97
C GLY A 3 12.72 -14.09 21.51
N LYS A 4 13.77 -14.30 20.71
CA LYS A 4 13.72 -14.21 19.25
C LYS A 4 12.65 -15.18 18.72
N THR A 5 11.68 -14.67 17.98
CA THR A 5 10.68 -15.49 17.26
C THR A 5 10.97 -15.43 15.76
N VAL A 6 10.93 -16.57 15.08
CA VAL A 6 11.22 -16.68 13.65
C VAL A 6 10.03 -17.34 12.94
N SER A 7 9.65 -16.79 11.79
CA SER A 7 8.76 -17.40 10.81
C SER A 7 9.54 -17.59 9.53
N HIS A 8 9.83 -18.85 9.19
CA HIS A 8 10.60 -19.21 8.00
C HIS A 8 9.72 -20.06 7.09
N LEU A 9 9.39 -19.52 5.92
CA LEU A 9 8.66 -20.24 4.89
C LEU A 9 9.58 -20.50 3.69
N ASN A 10 9.53 -21.72 3.17
CA ASN A 10 10.09 -22.10 1.88
C ASN A 10 8.94 -22.39 0.91
N VAL A 11 9.00 -21.84 -0.30
CA VAL A 11 7.91 -21.93 -1.28
C VAL A 11 7.51 -23.37 -1.65
N LYS A 12 8.44 -24.34 -1.53
CA LYS A 12 8.21 -25.75 -1.88
C LYS A 12 7.57 -26.55 -0.74
N THR A 13 7.81 -26.18 0.51
CA THR A 13 7.43 -27.00 1.68
C THR A 13 6.43 -26.33 2.61
N SER A 14 6.30 -25.01 2.57
CA SER A 14 5.48 -24.24 3.50
C SER A 14 4.12 -23.79 2.95
N ILE A 15 3.76 -24.22 1.74
CA ILE A 15 2.41 -24.03 1.19
C ILE A 15 1.55 -25.21 1.59
N SER A 16 0.60 -24.99 2.50
CA SER A 16 -0.30 -26.03 3.00
C SER A 16 -1.52 -26.19 2.08
N PRO A 17 -1.93 -27.43 1.73
CA PRO A 17 -3.22 -27.70 1.11
C PRO A 17 -4.40 -27.51 2.09
N GLU A 18 -4.14 -27.54 3.39
CA GLU A 18 -5.14 -27.33 4.44
C GLU A 18 -5.28 -25.84 4.77
N ALA A 19 -6.42 -25.48 5.39
CA ALA A 19 -6.62 -24.14 5.91
C ALA A 19 -5.63 -23.87 7.06
N VAL A 20 -4.85 -22.80 6.95
CA VAL A 20 -3.96 -22.34 8.00
C VAL A 20 -4.55 -21.07 8.60
N PRO A 21 -4.83 -21.02 9.91
CA PRO A 21 -5.32 -19.81 10.54
C PRO A 21 -4.20 -18.76 10.62
N ALA A 22 -4.57 -17.49 10.42
CA ALA A 22 -3.71 -16.36 10.72
C ALA A 22 -3.60 -16.18 12.24
N SER A 23 -2.41 -15.82 12.74
CA SER A 23 -2.28 -15.44 14.15
C SER A 23 -3.13 -14.20 14.47
N PRO A 24 -3.64 -14.06 15.71
CA PRO A 24 -4.52 -12.96 16.07
C PRO A 24 -3.91 -11.57 15.84
N TYR A 25 -4.76 -10.58 15.61
CA TYR A 25 -4.36 -9.18 15.67
C TYR A 25 -3.86 -8.81 17.07
N ILE A 26 -2.81 -8.00 17.14
CA ILE A 26 -2.26 -7.44 18.38
C ILE A 26 -2.63 -5.94 18.41
N PRO A 27 -3.53 -5.50 19.31
CA PRO A 27 -3.91 -4.10 19.47
C PRO A 27 -2.73 -3.18 19.74
N GLY A 28 -2.73 -1.99 19.15
CA GLY A 28 -1.67 -0.98 19.31
C GLY A 28 -0.31 -1.37 18.73
N SER A 29 -0.22 -2.47 17.97
CA SER A 29 1.00 -2.94 17.32
C SER A 29 0.94 -2.73 15.81
N GLY A 30 2.08 -2.50 15.18
CA GLY A 30 2.20 -2.54 13.72
C GLY A 30 1.95 -3.92 13.10
N ASN A 31 1.84 -4.99 13.91
CA ASN A 31 1.59 -6.36 13.44
C ASN A 31 2.58 -6.79 12.33
N ILE A 32 3.83 -6.32 12.44
CA ILE A 32 4.89 -6.54 11.44
C ILE A 32 5.24 -8.02 11.32
N PHE A 33 5.28 -8.76 12.42
CA PHE A 33 5.57 -10.19 12.39
C PHE A 33 4.51 -10.94 11.53
N ALA A 34 4.97 -12.01 10.87
CA ALA A 34 4.12 -12.80 9.98
C ALA A 34 2.89 -13.37 10.71
N LYS A 35 1.73 -13.37 10.06
CA LYS A 35 0.53 -14.01 10.60
C LYS A 35 0.53 -15.50 10.36
N PHE A 36 1.15 -15.94 9.27
CA PHE A 36 1.37 -17.35 8.95
C PHE A 36 2.80 -17.74 9.32
N VAL A 37 2.95 -18.36 10.49
CA VAL A 37 4.28 -18.56 11.11
C VAL A 37 5.03 -19.71 10.45
N ASP A 38 4.42 -20.89 10.35
CA ASP A 38 5.07 -22.13 9.90
C ASP A 38 4.65 -22.57 8.49
N ALA A 39 3.45 -22.20 8.08
CA ALA A 39 2.89 -22.50 6.77
C ALA A 39 1.83 -21.47 6.38
N ILE A 40 1.57 -21.32 5.09
CA ILE A 40 0.49 -20.48 4.54
C ILE A 40 -0.43 -21.34 3.69
N SER A 41 -1.75 -21.12 3.77
CA SER A 41 -2.71 -21.87 2.96
C SER A 41 -2.63 -21.48 1.48
N GLN A 42 -3.23 -22.30 0.60
CA GLN A 42 -3.33 -22.00 -0.84
C GLN A 42 -4.04 -20.68 -1.18
N THR A 43 -4.84 -20.17 -0.25
CA THR A 43 -5.58 -18.92 -0.40
C THR A 43 -5.01 -17.80 0.46
N GLY A 44 -4.18 -18.12 1.44
CA GLY A 44 -3.58 -17.17 2.36
C GLY A 44 -2.65 -16.20 1.63
N TRP A 45 -2.65 -14.96 2.11
CA TRP A 45 -1.85 -13.89 1.54
C TRP A 45 -1.44 -12.88 2.60
N GLU A 46 -0.18 -12.44 2.56
CA GLU A 46 0.34 -11.37 3.40
C GLU A 46 1.21 -10.41 2.59
N LEU A 47 1.19 -9.14 2.95
CA LEU A 47 1.97 -8.08 2.32
C LEU A 47 2.54 -7.12 3.37
N TRP A 48 3.83 -6.83 3.20
CA TRP A 48 4.50 -5.65 3.72
C TRP A 48 4.68 -4.67 2.56
N TYR A 49 3.97 -3.54 2.62
CA TYR A 49 3.95 -2.55 1.56
C TYR A 49 4.65 -1.28 2.03
N PHE A 50 5.52 -0.73 1.17
CA PHE A 50 6.25 0.50 1.42
C PHE A 50 6.14 1.39 0.19
N ASP A 51 5.91 2.67 0.40
CA ASP A 51 5.77 3.63 -0.69
C ASP A 51 6.51 4.95 -0.38
N GLY A 52 6.68 5.76 -1.40
CA GLY A 52 7.15 7.12 -1.27
C GLY A 52 6.93 7.91 -2.56
N VAL A 53 6.50 9.16 -2.42
CA VAL A 53 6.31 10.10 -3.53
C VAL A 53 6.98 11.44 -3.18
N SER A 54 7.75 11.95 -4.13
CA SER A 54 8.44 13.23 -4.03
C SER A 54 7.53 14.34 -4.54
N LYS A 55 7.24 15.34 -3.71
CA LYS A 55 6.46 16.50 -4.16
C LYS A 55 7.20 17.36 -5.18
N ASP A 56 8.54 17.39 -5.10
CA ASP A 56 9.38 18.35 -5.82
C ASP A 56 9.47 18.03 -7.31
N ASP A 57 9.53 16.74 -7.64
CA ASP A 57 9.76 16.25 -9.00
C ASP A 57 8.78 15.14 -9.41
N GLN A 58 7.82 14.83 -8.52
CA GLN A 58 6.81 13.78 -8.71
C GLN A 58 7.41 12.37 -8.96
N SER A 59 8.68 12.14 -8.64
CA SER A 59 9.21 10.77 -8.64
C SER A 59 8.51 9.94 -7.56
N ALA A 60 8.35 8.64 -7.80
CA ALA A 60 7.74 7.76 -6.80
C ALA A 60 8.34 6.36 -6.84
N ILE A 61 8.19 5.67 -5.71
CA ILE A 61 8.57 4.28 -5.51
C ILE A 61 7.47 3.55 -4.75
N SER A 62 7.21 2.31 -5.15
CA SER A 62 6.26 1.40 -4.49
C SER A 62 6.92 0.03 -4.39
N VAL A 63 6.95 -0.54 -3.19
CA VAL A 63 7.58 -1.82 -2.87
C VAL A 63 6.58 -2.70 -2.15
N GLY A 64 6.27 -3.86 -2.74
CA GLY A 64 5.40 -4.86 -2.16
C GLY A 64 6.13 -6.18 -1.94
N ILE A 65 6.24 -6.61 -0.69
CA ILE A 65 6.88 -7.87 -0.31
C ILE A 65 5.80 -8.81 0.18
N ASN A 66 5.53 -9.91 -0.53
CA ASN A 66 4.40 -10.78 -0.22
C ASN A 66 4.78 -12.24 0.04
N ARG A 67 3.93 -12.88 0.85
CA ARG A 67 3.83 -14.34 0.96
C ARG A 67 2.49 -14.75 0.39
N SER A 68 2.50 -15.62 -0.61
CA SER A 68 1.28 -16.18 -1.18
C SER A 68 1.54 -17.52 -1.86
N ALA A 69 0.50 -18.35 -1.96
CA ALA A 69 0.58 -19.63 -2.66
C ALA A 69 0.54 -19.51 -4.20
N ARG A 70 0.59 -18.30 -4.75
CA ARG A 70 0.93 -18.12 -6.18
C ARG A 70 2.42 -18.36 -6.43
N GLY A 71 3.24 -18.23 -5.39
CA GLY A 71 4.68 -18.33 -5.48
C GLY A 71 5.22 -19.59 -6.16
N PRO A 72 4.70 -20.81 -5.88
CA PRO A 72 5.14 -22.02 -6.55
C PRO A 72 5.05 -21.99 -8.08
N LYS A 73 4.09 -21.26 -8.65
CA LYS A 73 3.96 -21.11 -10.12
C LYS A 73 5.09 -20.28 -10.73
N HIS A 74 5.71 -19.42 -9.94
CA HIS A 74 6.77 -18.50 -10.35
C HIS A 74 8.12 -18.84 -9.70
N GLY A 75 8.19 -19.91 -8.90
CA GLY A 75 9.42 -20.37 -8.24
C GLY A 75 9.75 -19.71 -6.90
N GLY A 76 8.91 -18.84 -6.33
CA GLY A 76 9.23 -18.15 -5.08
C GLY A 76 8.13 -17.22 -4.54
N PHE A 77 8.30 -16.70 -3.34
CA PHE A 77 7.52 -15.60 -2.79
C PHE A 77 7.86 -14.30 -3.50
N ARG A 78 6.84 -13.48 -3.82
CA ARG A 78 7.02 -12.34 -4.72
C ARG A 78 7.45 -11.09 -3.97
N PHE A 79 8.47 -10.45 -4.52
CA PHE A 79 8.87 -9.09 -4.27
C PHE A 79 8.53 -8.26 -5.50
N GLN A 80 7.86 -7.14 -5.34
CA GLN A 80 7.45 -6.26 -6.42
C GLN A 80 7.98 -4.86 -6.13
N ILE A 81 8.53 -4.22 -7.15
CA ILE A 81 9.03 -2.84 -7.07
C ILE A 81 8.64 -2.07 -8.33
N PHE A 82 8.11 -0.86 -8.14
CA PHE A 82 7.85 0.12 -9.18
C PHE A 82 8.57 1.41 -8.86
N THR A 83 9.13 2.05 -9.88
CA THR A 83 9.64 3.43 -9.80
C THR A 83 9.17 4.23 -11.01
N ILE A 84 8.98 5.53 -10.80
CA ILE A 84 8.68 6.51 -11.85
C ILE A 84 9.56 7.75 -11.65
N TRP A 85 10.11 8.27 -12.74
CA TRP A 85 10.97 9.44 -12.75
C TRP A 85 10.19 10.70 -13.12
N PRO A 86 10.80 11.90 -12.97
CA PRO A 86 10.12 13.17 -13.30
C PRO A 86 9.68 13.28 -14.76
N ASP A 87 10.41 12.67 -15.70
CA ASP A 87 10.06 12.63 -17.13
C ASP A 87 8.93 11.63 -17.46
N GLY A 88 8.46 10.87 -16.47
CA GLY A 88 7.37 9.91 -16.60
C GLY A 88 7.77 8.50 -17.05
N HIS A 89 9.05 8.23 -17.29
CA HIS A 89 9.47 6.86 -17.55
C HIS A 89 9.35 6.02 -16.27
N THR A 90 9.07 4.73 -16.45
CA THR A 90 8.82 3.79 -15.34
C THR A 90 9.77 2.60 -15.40
N TRP A 91 10.07 2.04 -14.24
CA TRP A 91 10.78 0.76 -14.12
C TRP A 91 10.02 -0.13 -13.15
N HIS A 92 9.83 -1.40 -13.53
CA HIS A 92 9.09 -2.39 -12.76
C HIS A 92 9.80 -3.73 -12.80
N ARG A 93 9.86 -4.40 -11.65
CA ARG A 93 10.22 -5.82 -11.57
C ARG A 93 9.34 -6.57 -10.59
N ASP A 94 9.02 -7.80 -10.98
CA ASP A 94 8.57 -8.85 -10.09
C ASP A 94 9.71 -9.85 -9.92
N LEU A 95 10.17 -10.00 -8.69
CA LEU A 95 11.20 -10.96 -8.30
C LEU A 95 10.60 -12.03 -7.41
N TYR A 96 11.14 -13.24 -7.48
CA TYR A 96 10.62 -14.39 -6.78
C TYR A 96 11.75 -15.08 -6.02
N PHE A 97 11.57 -15.22 -4.71
CA PHE A 97 12.58 -15.78 -3.82
C PHE A 97 12.05 -17.06 -3.16
N PRO A 98 12.78 -18.18 -3.21
CA PRO A 98 12.32 -19.44 -2.63
C PRO A 98 12.18 -19.38 -1.11
N GLU A 99 13.01 -18.56 -0.45
CA GLU A 99 13.02 -18.41 1.00
C GLU A 99 12.39 -17.08 1.42
N SER A 100 11.60 -17.13 2.50
CA SER A 100 11.09 -15.95 3.19
C SER A 100 11.18 -16.13 4.69
N ILE A 101 11.95 -15.26 5.35
CA ILE A 101 12.22 -15.33 6.79
C ILE A 101 11.79 -14.01 7.42
N VAL A 102 10.93 -14.06 8.43
CA VAL A 102 10.53 -12.90 9.22
C VAL A 102 10.87 -13.16 10.68
N THR A 103 11.66 -12.28 11.29
CA THR A 103 12.10 -12.41 12.69
C THR A 103 11.55 -11.26 13.52
N SER A 104 11.10 -11.57 14.74
CA SER A 104 10.78 -10.60 15.79
C SER A 104 11.87 -10.67 16.86
N GLU A 105 12.66 -9.62 16.98
CA GLU A 105 13.71 -9.46 18.00
C GLU A 105 13.30 -8.41 19.04
N THR A 106 14.15 -8.16 20.04
CA THR A 106 13.83 -7.24 21.13
C THR A 106 13.57 -5.82 20.62
N GLU A 107 14.41 -5.32 19.70
CA GLU A 107 14.38 -3.92 19.27
C GLU A 107 13.71 -3.71 17.91
N HIS A 108 13.67 -4.73 17.06
CA HIS A 108 13.24 -4.59 15.69
C HIS A 108 12.64 -5.89 15.14
N PHE A 109 11.94 -5.76 14.01
CA PHE A 109 11.49 -6.86 13.17
C PHE A 109 12.34 -6.86 11.90
N THR A 110 12.80 -8.04 11.46
CA THR A 110 13.47 -8.18 10.16
C THR A 110 12.68 -9.08 9.24
N GLY A 111 12.73 -8.78 7.95
CA GLY A 111 12.27 -9.64 6.88
C GLY A 111 13.39 -9.87 5.88
N LEU A 112 13.53 -11.10 5.39
CA LEU A 112 14.52 -11.50 4.38
C LEU A 112 13.86 -12.41 3.36
N TRP A 113 13.96 -12.02 2.10
CA TRP A 113 13.62 -12.83 0.93
C TRP A 113 14.92 -13.09 0.19
N GLU A 114 15.28 -14.35 0.03
CA GLU A 114 16.57 -14.70 -0.54
C GLU A 114 16.48 -15.93 -1.45
N ASP A 115 17.42 -15.96 -2.39
CA ASP A 115 17.72 -17.09 -3.24
C ASP A 115 19.22 -17.35 -3.18
N ALA A 116 19.61 -18.43 -2.50
CA ALA A 116 21.00 -18.80 -2.35
C ALA A 116 21.68 -19.13 -3.70
N ASP A 117 20.91 -19.60 -4.69
CA ASP A 117 21.46 -20.03 -5.97
C ASP A 117 21.84 -18.83 -6.85
N SER A 118 21.00 -17.78 -6.88
CA SER A 118 21.31 -16.53 -7.59
C SER A 118 22.11 -15.52 -6.75
N GLY A 119 22.18 -15.73 -5.43
CA GLY A 119 22.77 -14.76 -4.49
C GLY A 119 21.92 -13.50 -4.30
N GLY A 120 20.71 -13.47 -4.86
CA GLY A 120 19.79 -12.35 -4.74
C GLY A 120 19.13 -12.31 -3.37
N LYS A 121 19.08 -11.11 -2.78
CA LYS A 121 18.42 -10.88 -1.50
C LYS A 121 17.72 -9.54 -1.45
N VAL A 122 16.58 -9.52 -0.77
CA VAL A 122 15.88 -8.31 -0.35
C VAL A 122 15.54 -8.43 1.12
N SER A 123 15.78 -7.37 1.87
CA SER A 123 15.46 -7.36 3.30
C SER A 123 14.81 -6.07 3.74
N PHE A 124 14.07 -6.14 4.84
CA PHE A 124 13.63 -4.97 5.59
C PHE A 124 13.99 -5.13 7.07
N SER A 125 14.16 -4.00 7.74
CA SER A 125 14.19 -3.89 9.21
C SER A 125 13.23 -2.78 9.63
N VAL A 126 12.40 -3.05 10.65
CA VAL A 126 11.43 -2.10 11.21
C VAL A 126 11.62 -2.03 12.71
N ALA A 127 11.85 -0.83 13.25
CA ALA A 127 11.93 -0.61 14.69
C ALA A 127 10.64 -1.07 15.38
N ARG A 128 10.72 -1.61 16.60
CA ARG A 128 9.55 -2.17 17.29
C ARG A 128 8.45 -1.14 17.56
N ASP A 129 8.82 0.12 17.74
CA ASP A 129 7.92 1.27 17.88
C ASP A 129 7.43 1.83 16.52
N CYS A 130 7.82 1.21 15.42
CA CYS A 130 7.54 1.63 14.05
C CYS A 130 8.05 3.05 13.72
N SER A 131 9.06 3.55 14.42
CA SER A 131 9.65 4.87 14.16
C SER A 131 10.49 4.93 12.89
N VAL A 132 11.16 3.82 12.56
CA VAL A 132 12.11 3.73 11.44
C VAL A 132 11.96 2.41 10.71
N ALA A 133 11.99 2.44 9.38
CA ALA A 133 12.16 1.27 8.53
C ALA A 133 13.32 1.46 7.55
N THR A 134 14.04 0.38 7.26
CA THR A 134 15.07 0.37 6.21
C THR A 134 14.91 -0.89 5.38
N LEU A 135 14.89 -0.71 4.06
CA LEU A 135 14.94 -1.79 3.08
C LEU A 135 16.30 -1.78 2.41
N VAL A 136 16.83 -2.98 2.17
CA VAL A 136 18.08 -3.19 1.45
C VAL A 136 17.81 -4.16 0.31
N PHE A 137 18.16 -3.73 -0.90
CA PHE A 137 18.04 -4.52 -2.13
C PHE A 137 19.45 -4.88 -2.57
N ALA A 138 19.69 -6.17 -2.80
CA ALA A 138 20.95 -6.67 -3.33
C ALA A 138 20.64 -7.85 -4.24
N VAL A 139 20.16 -7.54 -5.44
CA VAL A 139 19.79 -8.51 -6.48
C VAL A 139 20.73 -8.29 -7.67
N PRO A 140 21.75 -9.15 -7.86
CA PRO A 140 22.76 -8.98 -8.88
C PRO A 140 22.16 -8.71 -10.27
N ALA A 141 22.71 -7.71 -10.96
CA ALA A 141 22.30 -7.28 -12.30
C ALA A 141 20.82 -6.85 -12.44
N VAL A 142 20.10 -6.63 -11.34
CA VAL A 142 18.69 -6.19 -11.36
C VAL A 142 18.49 -4.92 -10.55
N VAL A 143 18.75 -4.99 -9.24
CA VAL A 143 18.54 -3.86 -8.32
C VAL A 143 19.49 -3.94 -7.13
N ASP A 144 20.15 -2.83 -6.84
CA ASP A 144 20.99 -2.66 -5.66
C ASP A 144 20.70 -1.30 -5.01
N GLY A 145 20.70 -1.22 -3.68
CA GLY A 145 20.56 0.03 -2.96
C GLY A 145 19.65 -0.05 -1.74
N THR A 146 19.12 1.08 -1.31
CA THR A 146 18.34 1.18 -0.06
C THR A 146 17.14 2.10 -0.17
N MET A 147 16.16 1.83 0.68
CA MET A 147 15.04 2.73 0.96
C MET A 147 14.92 2.88 2.48
N HIS A 148 14.73 4.11 2.95
CA HIS A 148 14.65 4.45 4.36
C HIS A 148 13.38 5.26 4.62
N LEU A 149 12.69 4.92 5.69
CA LEU A 149 11.48 5.59 6.14
C LEU A 149 11.66 6.01 7.59
N GLU A 150 11.30 7.25 7.89
CA GLU A 150 11.27 7.81 9.24
C GLU A 150 9.86 8.33 9.53
N ALA A 151 9.20 7.79 10.55
CA ALA A 151 7.83 8.15 10.89
C ALA A 151 7.73 9.63 11.28
N LEU A 152 6.77 10.33 10.69
CA LEU A 152 6.50 11.74 11.01
C LEU A 152 5.85 11.85 12.39
N PRO A 153 6.15 12.93 13.14
CA PRO A 153 5.58 13.11 14.47
C PRO A 153 4.05 13.21 14.47
N GLY A 154 3.46 12.95 15.64
CA GLY A 154 2.02 13.03 15.87
C GLY A 154 1.36 11.66 16.01
N ASN A 155 0.08 11.59 15.68
CA ASN A 155 -0.68 10.34 15.80
C ASN A 155 -0.29 9.36 14.69
N SER A 156 -0.08 8.09 15.04
CA SER A 156 0.31 7.01 14.10
C SER A 156 -0.88 6.31 13.44
N GLY A 157 -2.08 6.42 14.03
CA GLY A 157 -3.28 5.70 13.59
C GLY A 157 -3.30 4.21 13.97
N LEU A 158 -2.31 3.71 14.73
CA LEU A 158 -2.17 2.29 15.08
C LEU A 158 -3.26 1.74 16.00
N ASP A 159 -3.85 2.59 16.84
CA ASP A 159 -4.89 2.20 17.81
C ASP A 159 -6.29 2.07 17.19
N THR A 160 -6.38 1.89 15.86
CA THR A 160 -7.65 1.83 15.15
C THR A 160 -8.02 0.41 14.74
N ASN A 161 -9.32 0.17 14.48
CA ASN A 161 -9.83 -1.15 14.10
C ASN A 161 -9.09 -1.65 12.84
N PRO A 162 -8.43 -2.82 12.88
CA PRO A 162 -7.69 -3.38 11.74
C PRO A 162 -8.58 -4.02 10.66
N GLU A 163 -9.87 -4.23 10.93
CA GLU A 163 -10.74 -5.01 10.05
C GLU A 163 -11.12 -4.24 8.78
N MET A 164 -10.92 -4.89 7.62
CA MET A 164 -11.27 -4.36 6.31
C MET A 164 -12.14 -5.35 5.54
N GLY A 165 -13.34 -5.61 6.07
CA GLY A 165 -14.22 -6.65 5.53
C GLY A 165 -13.87 -8.04 6.06
N HIS A 166 -14.48 -9.07 5.46
CA HIS A 166 -14.34 -10.43 5.96
C HIS A 166 -12.92 -10.96 5.78
N SER A 167 -12.29 -11.41 6.86
CA SER A 167 -10.98 -12.07 6.86
C SER A 167 -9.80 -11.23 6.37
N VAL A 168 -9.94 -9.90 6.25
CA VAL A 168 -8.85 -8.99 5.89
C VAL A 168 -8.44 -8.18 7.10
N GLY A 169 -7.18 -8.34 7.51
CA GLY A 169 -6.54 -7.43 8.45
C GLY A 169 -5.66 -6.43 7.71
N PHE A 170 -5.80 -5.16 8.08
CA PHE A 170 -5.07 -4.05 7.51
C PHE A 170 -4.63 -3.11 8.63
N VAL A 171 -3.35 -2.77 8.69
CA VAL A 171 -2.83 -1.72 9.58
C VAL A 171 -1.78 -0.88 8.87
N ARG A 172 -1.51 0.31 9.41
CA ARG A 172 -0.50 1.23 8.88
C ARG A 172 0.59 1.47 9.92
N PRO A 173 1.62 0.61 10.00
CA PRO A 173 2.73 0.77 10.94
C PRO A 173 3.37 2.15 10.88
N MET A 174 3.57 2.65 9.67
CA MET A 174 4.05 4.01 9.41
C MET A 174 3.05 4.69 8.48
N GLY A 175 2.00 5.27 9.06
CA GLY A 175 1.01 5.96 8.25
C GLY A 175 1.55 7.22 7.56
N ARG A 176 2.52 7.89 8.18
CA ARG A 176 3.12 9.11 7.63
C ARG A 176 4.61 9.01 7.88
N ALA A 177 5.40 9.02 6.83
CA ALA A 177 6.85 8.93 6.93
C ALA A 177 7.53 9.88 5.93
N ALA A 178 8.67 10.44 6.33
CA ALA A 178 9.65 10.95 5.39
C ALA A 178 10.36 9.74 4.75
N VAL A 179 10.54 9.78 3.44
CA VAL A 179 11.07 8.65 2.68
C VAL A 179 12.29 9.08 1.88
N LYS A 180 13.32 8.24 1.84
CA LYS A 180 14.49 8.39 0.97
C LYS A 180 14.75 7.06 0.30
N ALA A 181 15.12 7.09 -0.98
CA ALA A 181 15.54 5.89 -1.69
C ALA A 181 16.70 6.25 -2.61
N GLU A 182 17.68 5.36 -2.68
CA GLU A 182 18.78 5.43 -3.64
C GLU A 182 19.01 4.03 -4.17
N LEU A 183 18.72 3.84 -5.45
CA LEU A 183 18.76 2.55 -6.13
C LEU A 183 19.58 2.64 -7.42
N SER A 184 20.27 1.56 -7.73
CA SER A 184 20.83 1.25 -9.03
C SER A 184 19.91 0.20 -9.67
N LEU A 185 19.30 0.53 -10.80
CA LEU A 185 18.26 -0.23 -11.47
C LEU A 185 18.73 -0.65 -12.86
N SER A 186 18.81 -1.94 -13.11
CA SER A 186 19.22 -2.48 -14.41
C SER A 186 18.00 -2.84 -15.24
N SER A 187 18.08 -2.58 -16.55
CA SER A 187 17.12 -3.11 -17.53
C SER A 187 17.79 -4.18 -18.37
N GLU A 188 17.03 -5.17 -18.84
CA GLU A 188 17.57 -6.16 -19.79
C GLU A 188 17.97 -5.51 -21.12
N GLU A 189 17.34 -4.37 -21.44
CA GLU A 189 17.54 -3.62 -22.68
C GLU A 189 18.77 -2.69 -22.63
N ASN A 190 19.25 -2.34 -21.42
CA ASN A 190 20.35 -1.41 -21.22
C ASN A 190 21.47 -2.08 -20.42
N SER A 191 22.67 -2.15 -21.00
CA SER A 191 23.86 -2.70 -20.33
C SER A 191 24.36 -1.86 -19.16
N THR A 192 23.81 -0.67 -18.95
CA THR A 192 24.13 0.25 -17.87
C THR A 192 22.97 0.36 -16.90
N SER A 193 23.26 0.22 -15.60
CA SER A 193 22.29 0.50 -14.55
C SER A 193 21.94 2.00 -14.51
N GLU A 194 20.67 2.31 -14.34
CA GLU A 194 20.16 3.64 -14.10
C GLU A 194 20.07 3.95 -12.59
N ARG A 195 20.37 5.18 -12.21
CA ARG A 195 20.25 5.61 -10.82
C ARG A 195 18.87 6.21 -10.56
N PHE A 196 18.16 5.67 -9.58
CA PHE A 196 16.94 6.26 -9.02
C PHE A 196 17.25 6.88 -7.66
N VAL A 197 16.84 8.14 -7.47
CA VAL A 197 16.93 8.84 -6.19
C VAL A 197 15.57 9.44 -5.89
N LEU A 198 14.98 9.08 -4.76
CA LEU A 198 13.77 9.74 -4.27
C LEU A 198 14.20 10.95 -3.42
N GLY A 199 13.69 12.12 -3.79
CA GLY A 199 14.09 13.41 -3.24
C GLY A 199 13.91 13.54 -1.71
N PRO A 200 14.59 14.52 -1.08
CA PRO A 200 14.61 14.68 0.39
C PRO A 200 13.27 15.08 1.01
N SER A 201 12.34 15.61 0.20
CA SER A 201 11.00 16.05 0.60
C SER A 201 9.93 14.99 0.35
N ALA A 202 10.32 13.75 0.05
CA ALA A 202 9.38 12.69 -0.25
C ALA A 202 8.65 12.19 0.99
N ASN A 203 7.36 11.94 0.82
CA ASN A 203 6.48 11.43 1.86
C ASN A 203 5.96 10.06 1.43
N GLY A 204 5.69 9.21 2.40
CA GLY A 204 5.18 7.87 2.13
C GLY A 204 4.83 7.16 3.43
N GLY A 205 5.01 5.85 3.44
CA GLY A 205 4.86 5.07 4.64
C GLY A 205 4.87 3.57 4.39
N MET A 206 4.33 2.87 5.38
CA MET A 206 4.26 1.42 5.42
C MET A 206 2.86 0.97 5.79
N ASP A 207 2.36 0.02 5.00
CA ASP A 207 1.11 -0.70 5.25
C ASP A 207 1.39 -2.20 5.45
N ARG A 208 0.54 -2.84 6.24
CA ARG A 208 0.63 -4.25 6.57
C ARG A 208 -0.72 -4.90 6.42
N ILE A 209 -0.77 -5.93 5.56
CA ILE A 209 -2.02 -6.55 5.14
C ILE A 209 -1.90 -8.06 5.24
N TRP A 210 -2.95 -8.73 5.73
CA TRP A 210 -3.06 -10.18 5.69
C TRP A 210 -4.50 -10.60 5.45
N THR A 211 -4.67 -11.72 4.76
CA THR A 211 -5.98 -12.33 4.51
C THR A 211 -5.89 -13.84 4.41
N LEU A 212 -6.98 -14.52 4.74
CA LEU A 212 -7.16 -15.96 4.57
C LEU A 212 -7.55 -16.33 3.13
N ASP A 213 -7.94 -15.34 2.31
CA ASP A 213 -8.48 -15.51 0.97
C ASP A 213 -7.70 -14.75 -0.10
N THR A 214 -7.84 -15.19 -1.35
CA THR A 214 -7.19 -14.48 -2.46
C THR A 214 -7.94 -13.18 -2.77
N TRP A 215 -7.20 -12.15 -3.20
CA TRP A 215 -7.80 -10.85 -3.53
C TRP A 215 -9.02 -10.89 -4.46
N PRO A 216 -9.08 -11.72 -5.52
CA PRO A 216 -10.27 -11.81 -6.36
C PRO A 216 -11.52 -12.36 -5.65
N LYS A 217 -11.36 -13.07 -4.53
CA LYS A 217 -12.47 -13.42 -3.64
C LYS A 217 -12.76 -12.26 -2.69
N VAL A 218 -11.72 -11.70 -2.07
CA VAL A 218 -11.92 -10.61 -1.10
C VAL A 218 -12.61 -9.38 -1.70
N MET A 219 -12.30 -9.01 -2.95
CA MET A 219 -12.77 -7.74 -3.52
C MET A 219 -12.99 -7.73 -5.03
N THR A 220 -13.91 -6.86 -5.47
CA THR A 220 -14.23 -6.56 -6.88
C THR A 220 -13.68 -5.20 -7.35
N GLU A 221 -13.36 -4.34 -6.39
CA GLU A 221 -12.75 -3.03 -6.61
C GLU A 221 -11.94 -2.64 -5.37
N SER A 222 -10.85 -1.91 -5.58
CA SER A 222 -10.10 -1.29 -4.51
C SER A 222 -9.59 0.09 -4.91
N TYR A 223 -9.51 0.99 -3.95
CA TYR A 223 -8.81 2.27 -4.08
C TYR A 223 -7.85 2.47 -2.92
N TYR A 224 -6.62 2.87 -3.23
CA TYR A 224 -5.56 3.17 -2.29
C TYR A 224 -5.05 4.58 -2.59
N LEU A 225 -4.94 5.42 -1.57
CA LEU A 225 -4.37 6.77 -1.68
C LEU A 225 -3.51 7.05 -0.46
N ARG A 226 -2.32 7.62 -0.67
CA ARG A 226 -1.54 8.27 0.38
C ARG A 226 -1.08 9.62 -0.15
N ALA A 227 -1.62 10.70 0.39
CA ALA A 227 -1.33 12.04 -0.11
C ALA A 227 -0.98 13.03 1.01
N GLN A 228 -0.14 14.01 0.67
CA GLN A 228 0.17 15.18 1.50
C GLN A 228 -0.35 16.44 0.79
N VAL A 229 -1.28 17.16 1.44
CA VAL A 229 -2.03 18.29 0.87
C VAL A 229 -1.99 19.48 1.82
N GLY A 230 -1.02 20.38 1.63
CA GLY A 230 -0.77 21.46 2.58
C GLY A 230 -0.56 20.92 4.02
N PRO A 231 -1.37 21.33 5.02
CA PRO A 231 -1.27 20.82 6.40
C PRO A 231 -1.88 19.42 6.56
N TYR A 232 -2.57 18.90 5.54
CA TYR A 232 -3.25 17.62 5.58
C TYR A 232 -2.37 16.48 5.13
N ALA A 233 -2.50 15.34 5.83
CA ALA A 233 -2.05 14.05 5.31
C ALA A 233 -3.27 13.13 5.28
N MET A 234 -3.49 12.44 4.17
CA MET A 234 -4.60 11.49 4.03
C MET A 234 -4.11 10.14 3.59
N GLN A 235 -4.81 9.12 4.06
CA GLN A 235 -4.48 7.74 3.80
C GLN A 235 -5.77 6.96 3.66
N ILE A 236 -6.03 6.41 2.48
CA ILE A 236 -7.30 5.75 2.16
C ILE A 236 -6.99 4.36 1.66
N THR A 237 -7.75 3.42 2.20
CA THR A 237 -7.92 2.13 1.58
C THR A 237 -9.41 1.84 1.59
N ARG A 238 -9.99 1.61 0.42
CA ARG A 238 -11.37 1.17 0.27
C ARG A 238 -11.37 -0.08 -0.58
N ILE A 239 -12.16 -1.06 -0.18
CA ILE A 239 -12.47 -2.23 -1.01
C ILE A 239 -13.98 -2.38 -1.14
N PHE A 240 -14.44 -2.94 -2.27
CA PHE A 240 -15.78 -3.48 -2.41
C PHE A 240 -15.68 -4.99 -2.35
N SER A 241 -16.45 -5.63 -1.47
CA SER A 241 -16.44 -7.09 -1.36
C SER A 241 -16.96 -7.78 -2.63
N GLU A 242 -16.82 -9.11 -2.68
CA GLU A 242 -17.32 -9.91 -3.80
C GLU A 242 -18.85 -9.85 -3.97
N ALA A 243 -19.32 -10.14 -5.19
CA ALA A 243 -20.73 -10.06 -5.55
C ALA A 243 -21.63 -10.93 -4.66
N ASP A 244 -21.17 -12.13 -4.28
CA ASP A 244 -21.90 -13.05 -3.41
C ASP A 244 -22.13 -12.48 -2.00
N SER A 245 -21.28 -11.55 -1.57
CA SER A 245 -21.39 -10.82 -0.29
C SER A 245 -22.10 -9.46 -0.43
N GLY A 246 -22.62 -9.16 -1.63
CA GLY A 246 -23.42 -7.98 -1.93
C GLY A 246 -22.63 -6.72 -2.27
N CYS A 247 -21.37 -6.84 -2.73
CA CYS A 247 -20.52 -5.70 -3.11
C CYS A 247 -20.49 -4.60 -2.03
N ARG A 248 -20.33 -4.98 -0.77
CA ARG A 248 -20.35 -4.02 0.35
C ARG A 248 -19.03 -3.26 0.40
N PRO A 249 -19.06 -1.93 0.52
CA PRO A 249 -17.84 -1.15 0.67
C PRO A 249 -17.31 -1.25 2.11
N TYR A 250 -16.00 -1.44 2.24
CA TYR A 250 -15.26 -1.35 3.50
C TYR A 250 -14.13 -0.35 3.34
N THR A 251 -13.80 0.39 4.39
CA THR A 251 -12.69 1.35 4.34
C THR A 251 -11.89 1.38 5.62
N MET A 252 -10.61 1.69 5.46
CA MET A 252 -9.77 2.26 6.49
C MET A 252 -9.20 3.56 5.96
N ALA A 253 -9.71 4.70 6.42
CA ALA A 253 -9.28 6.00 5.97
C ALA A 253 -8.90 6.90 7.16
N ARG A 254 -7.79 7.63 7.03
CA ARG A 254 -7.26 8.50 8.09
C ARG A 254 -6.96 9.85 7.49
N LEU A 255 -7.47 10.91 8.11
CA LEU A 255 -7.13 12.29 7.80
C LEU A 255 -6.44 12.92 8.99
N TYR A 256 -5.29 13.52 8.75
CA TYR A 256 -4.52 14.26 9.72
C TYR A 256 -4.46 15.73 9.29
N ARG A 257 -4.34 16.63 10.27
CA ARG A 257 -3.96 18.03 10.07
C ARG A 257 -2.85 18.35 11.06
N ASP A 258 -1.70 18.81 10.56
CA ASP A 258 -0.53 19.14 11.37
C ASP A 258 -0.10 17.99 12.31
N GLY A 259 -0.19 16.76 11.81
CA GLY A 259 0.14 15.53 12.53
C GLY A 259 -0.88 15.04 13.56
N LYS A 260 -1.96 15.79 13.79
CA LYS A 260 -3.09 15.33 14.61
C LYS A 260 -4.07 14.56 13.76
N LEU A 261 -4.47 13.37 14.21
CA LEU A 261 -5.57 12.61 13.61
C LEU A 261 -6.89 13.35 13.88
N ILE A 262 -7.57 13.77 12.82
CA ILE A 262 -8.81 14.57 12.89
C ILE A 262 -10.03 13.80 12.37
N CYS A 263 -9.83 12.74 11.59
CA CYS A 263 -10.90 11.83 11.17
C CYS A 263 -10.33 10.42 10.97
N ALA A 264 -10.91 9.43 11.68
CA ALA A 264 -10.54 8.02 11.64
C ALA A 264 -11.65 7.18 10.99
N ALA A 265 -11.92 7.46 9.71
CA ALA A 265 -13.02 6.86 8.98
C ALA A 265 -12.88 5.35 8.76
N ASN A 266 -13.84 4.57 9.28
CA ASN A 266 -13.98 3.14 9.02
C ASN A 266 -15.36 2.78 8.44
N GLN A 267 -16.23 3.79 8.30
CA GLN A 267 -17.53 3.68 7.66
C GLN A 267 -17.47 4.34 6.28
N VAL A 268 -18.06 3.69 5.27
CA VAL A 268 -18.32 4.31 3.97
C VAL A 268 -19.74 4.85 3.98
N LEU A 269 -19.91 6.09 3.52
CA LEU A 269 -21.22 6.72 3.35
C LEU A 269 -21.48 7.05 1.88
N THR A 270 -22.76 7.18 1.55
CA THR A 270 -23.23 7.89 0.36
C THR A 270 -23.64 9.32 0.70
N TYR A 271 -23.83 10.17 -0.32
CA TYR A 271 -24.25 11.57 -0.09
C TYR A 271 -25.67 11.70 0.46
N GLU A 272 -26.51 10.68 0.24
CA GLU A 272 -27.89 10.64 0.73
C GLU A 272 -27.98 10.29 2.22
N GLU A 273 -26.94 9.67 2.79
CA GLU A 273 -26.89 9.27 4.19
C GLU A 273 -26.55 10.47 5.08
N GLN A 274 -27.57 10.95 5.80
CA GLN A 274 -27.43 12.11 6.70
C GLN A 274 -27.14 11.72 8.16
N GLU A 275 -27.46 10.48 8.54
CA GLU A 275 -27.24 9.95 9.89
C GLU A 275 -26.07 8.97 9.88
N PHE A 276 -25.03 9.28 10.64
CA PHE A 276 -23.87 8.42 10.80
C PHE A 276 -23.39 8.42 12.25
N SER A 277 -22.83 7.29 12.68
CA SER A 277 -22.46 7.06 14.08
C SER A 277 -20.95 7.01 14.30
N GLN A 278 -20.15 7.14 13.23
CA GLN A 278 -18.70 7.02 13.23
C GLN A 278 -18.11 7.97 12.20
N ASP A 279 -16.83 8.30 12.38
CA ASP A 279 -16.05 8.96 11.34
C ASP A 279 -16.19 8.16 10.04
N SER A 280 -16.38 8.88 8.94
CA SER A 280 -16.85 8.28 7.68
C SER A 280 -16.11 8.85 6.47
N LEU A 281 -16.12 8.06 5.40
CA LEU A 281 -15.56 8.40 4.10
C LEU A 281 -16.66 8.35 3.03
N ILE A 282 -16.77 9.41 2.24
CA ILE A 282 -17.48 9.41 0.97
C ILE A 282 -16.41 9.46 -0.13
N LEU A 283 -16.52 8.57 -1.12
CA LEU A 283 -15.54 8.45 -2.18
C LEU A 283 -16.23 8.15 -3.51
N SER A 284 -16.16 9.08 -4.46
CA SER A 284 -16.79 8.95 -5.78
C SER A 284 -15.75 9.07 -6.90
N LYS A 285 -15.97 8.32 -7.98
CA LYS A 285 -15.15 8.41 -9.20
C LYS A 285 -15.56 9.64 -9.99
N ARG A 286 -14.57 10.34 -10.56
CA ARG A 286 -14.80 11.48 -11.46
C ARG A 286 -14.67 11.07 -12.92
N TYR A 287 -15.59 11.53 -13.75
CA TYR A 287 -15.63 11.26 -15.20
C TYR A 287 -15.82 12.54 -16.03
N ASP A 288 -15.97 13.68 -15.36
CA ASP A 288 -16.26 15.00 -15.89
C ASP A 288 -15.03 15.68 -16.49
N ALA A 289 -14.34 15.00 -17.41
CA ALA A 289 -13.18 15.57 -18.08
C ALA A 289 -13.57 16.81 -18.89
N SER A 290 -13.04 17.97 -18.51
CA SER A 290 -13.14 19.21 -19.28
C SER A 290 -12.05 19.33 -20.35
N SER A 291 -11.02 18.48 -20.28
CA SER A 291 -9.84 18.48 -21.14
C SER A 291 -9.74 17.17 -21.92
N GLU A 292 -9.38 17.27 -23.21
CA GLU A 292 -9.06 16.11 -24.06
C GLU A 292 -7.79 15.36 -23.58
N ASN A 293 -6.98 15.98 -22.73
CA ASN A 293 -5.73 15.41 -22.21
C ASN A 293 -5.86 14.75 -20.83
N ALA A 294 -7.08 14.48 -20.35
CA ALA A 294 -7.28 13.88 -19.04
C ALA A 294 -6.70 12.45 -18.99
N VAL A 295 -5.95 12.15 -17.92
CA VAL A 295 -5.33 10.83 -17.74
C VAL A 295 -6.35 9.85 -17.16
N THR A 296 -6.46 8.68 -17.77
CA THR A 296 -7.40 7.63 -17.36
C THR A 296 -6.79 6.25 -17.47
N GLY A 297 -7.37 5.29 -16.72
CA GLY A 297 -6.95 3.90 -16.74
C GLY A 297 -7.31 3.18 -18.04
N ALA A 298 -6.54 2.14 -18.38
CA ALA A 298 -6.76 1.36 -19.59
C ALA A 298 -7.95 0.40 -19.52
N TYR A 299 -8.52 0.15 -18.34
CA TYR A 299 -9.46 -0.95 -18.08
C TYR A 299 -10.92 -0.48 -17.92
N ARG A 300 -11.74 -1.29 -17.25
CA ARG A 300 -13.19 -1.09 -17.02
C ARG A 300 -13.58 0.36 -16.71
N ASP A 301 -12.95 0.96 -15.71
CA ASP A 301 -13.29 2.31 -15.26
C ASP A 301 -12.47 3.36 -15.99
N LYS A 302 -13.15 4.31 -16.62
CA LYS A 302 -12.56 5.47 -17.32
C LYS A 302 -12.59 6.75 -16.49
N ASN A 303 -12.47 6.60 -15.17
CA ASN A 303 -12.41 7.76 -14.29
C ASN A 303 -11.09 8.51 -14.50
N ILE A 304 -11.11 9.80 -14.21
CA ILE A 304 -9.97 10.72 -14.32
C ILE A 304 -9.41 11.14 -12.96
N GLY A 305 -9.96 10.54 -11.91
CA GLY A 305 -9.66 10.85 -10.52
C GLY A 305 -10.85 10.53 -9.62
N TYR A 306 -10.88 11.18 -8.45
CA TYR A 306 -11.85 10.92 -7.39
C TYR A 306 -12.27 12.22 -6.69
N VAL A 307 -13.45 12.22 -6.07
CA VAL A 307 -13.77 13.14 -4.98
C VAL A 307 -13.72 12.35 -3.69
N VAL A 308 -12.88 12.81 -2.78
CA VAL A 308 -12.67 12.25 -1.44
C VAL A 308 -13.29 13.22 -0.45
N GLU A 309 -14.19 12.73 0.41
CA GLU A 309 -14.73 13.52 1.49
C GLU A 309 -14.67 12.75 2.82
N PHE A 310 -13.99 13.35 3.80
CA PHE A 310 -13.97 12.86 5.18
C PHE A 310 -15.05 13.57 5.98
N VAL A 311 -15.79 12.83 6.80
CA VAL A 311 -16.83 13.36 7.67
C VAL A 311 -16.56 12.94 9.11
N ALA A 312 -16.29 13.89 9.99
CA ALA A 312 -15.99 13.61 11.40
C ALA A 312 -17.26 13.51 12.25
N LYS A 313 -17.29 12.53 13.14
CA LYS A 313 -18.28 12.41 14.19
C LYS A 313 -17.98 13.43 15.28
N GLY A 314 -19.02 14.12 15.76
CA GLY A 314 -18.98 14.90 17.00
C GLY A 314 -18.48 16.34 16.87
N THR A 315 -17.94 16.75 15.73
CA THR A 315 -17.60 18.16 15.43
C THR A 315 -18.75 18.90 14.72
N GLY A 316 -19.99 18.50 14.98
CA GLY A 316 -21.15 18.99 14.21
C GLY A 316 -21.20 18.47 12.77
N GLY A 317 -20.46 17.40 12.47
CA GLY A 317 -20.38 16.83 11.12
C GLY A 317 -19.42 17.60 10.21
N GLN A 318 -18.30 18.09 10.73
CA GLN A 318 -17.28 18.78 9.93
C GLN A 318 -16.82 17.88 8.77
N ARG A 319 -16.67 18.50 7.60
CA ARG A 319 -16.34 17.82 6.34
C ARG A 319 -15.06 18.39 5.77
N TRP A 320 -14.25 17.52 5.16
CA TRP A 320 -13.08 17.91 4.39
C TRP A 320 -13.18 17.26 3.03
N MET A 321 -13.21 18.08 1.98
CA MET A 321 -13.38 17.62 0.62
C MET A 321 -12.10 17.84 -0.16
N PHE A 322 -11.71 16.82 -0.92
CA PHE A 322 -10.53 16.83 -1.77
C PHE A 322 -10.88 16.29 -3.15
N GLN A 323 -10.49 17.03 -4.17
CA GLN A 323 -10.52 16.61 -5.55
C GLN A 323 -9.17 15.99 -5.90
N VAL A 324 -9.21 14.76 -6.37
CA VAL A 324 -8.05 13.98 -6.80
C VAL A 324 -8.09 13.88 -8.31
N GLU A 325 -6.96 14.14 -8.98
CA GLU A 325 -6.82 14.05 -10.43
C GLU A 325 -5.63 13.16 -10.80
N HIS A 326 -5.83 12.27 -11.76
CA HIS A 326 -4.74 11.46 -12.29
C HIS A 326 -3.79 12.35 -13.10
N GLU A 327 -2.51 12.38 -12.75
CA GLU A 327 -1.49 13.16 -13.46
C GLU A 327 -0.66 12.26 -14.38
N ARG A 328 -0.19 11.11 -13.86
CA ARG A 328 0.68 10.18 -14.60
C ARG A 328 0.40 8.74 -14.22
N ILE A 329 0.47 7.84 -15.19
CA ILE A 329 0.33 6.40 -14.94
C ILE A 329 1.65 5.90 -14.34
N PHE A 330 1.59 5.43 -13.10
CA PHE A 330 2.72 4.84 -12.39
C PHE A 330 2.87 3.35 -12.75
N TRP A 331 1.76 2.62 -12.85
CA TRP A 331 1.74 1.27 -13.43
C TRP A 331 0.35 0.98 -14.00
N SER A 332 0.27 -0.01 -14.90
CA SER A 332 -1.01 -0.48 -15.44
C SER A 332 -0.89 -1.91 -15.91
N TYR A 333 -1.59 -2.85 -15.27
CA TYR A 333 -1.61 -4.25 -15.67
C TYR A 333 -3.00 -4.90 -15.54
N PRO A 334 -3.33 -5.89 -16.39
CA PRO A 334 -4.65 -6.51 -16.38
C PRO A 334 -4.84 -7.42 -15.16
N THR A 335 -6.07 -7.49 -14.67
CA THR A 335 -6.49 -8.41 -13.60
C THR A 335 -7.48 -9.47 -14.09
N SER A 336 -7.93 -9.39 -15.34
CA SER A 336 -8.74 -10.40 -16.01
C SER A 336 -8.32 -10.56 -17.47
N ALA A 337 -8.95 -11.50 -18.18
CA ALA A 337 -8.82 -11.60 -19.63
C ALA A 337 -9.28 -10.30 -20.32
N PRO A 338 -8.72 -9.95 -21.50
CA PRO A 338 -9.16 -8.80 -22.27
C PRO A 338 -10.59 -8.98 -22.78
N GLY A 339 -11.31 -7.87 -22.95
CA GLY A 339 -12.69 -7.85 -23.43
C GLY A 339 -13.47 -6.66 -22.87
N PRO A 340 -14.77 -6.54 -23.17
CA PRO A 340 -15.62 -5.46 -22.66
C PRO A 340 -15.65 -5.38 -21.13
N GLU A 341 -15.58 -6.54 -20.46
CA GLU A 341 -15.53 -6.67 -19.00
C GLU A 341 -14.09 -6.72 -18.44
N GLY A 342 -13.10 -6.31 -19.24
CA GLY A 342 -11.69 -6.34 -18.87
C GLY A 342 -11.40 -5.44 -17.67
N THR A 343 -10.91 -6.04 -16.58
CA THR A 343 -10.47 -5.34 -15.38
C THR A 343 -8.95 -5.22 -15.34
N GLY A 344 -8.46 -4.24 -14.57
CA GLY A 344 -7.04 -4.12 -14.30
C GLY A 344 -6.75 -3.30 -13.04
N ASN A 345 -5.47 -3.23 -12.75
CA ASN A 345 -4.90 -2.50 -11.64
C ASN A 345 -4.00 -1.41 -12.22
N THR A 346 -4.36 -0.16 -11.93
CA THR A 346 -3.63 1.03 -12.39
C THR A 346 -3.26 1.86 -11.17
N GLY A 347 -1.97 2.18 -11.07
CA GLY A 347 -1.46 3.16 -10.11
C GLY A 347 -1.23 4.47 -10.82
N PHE A 348 -1.50 5.57 -10.13
CA PHE A 348 -1.29 6.91 -10.64
C PHE A 348 -0.42 7.70 -9.67
N ILE A 349 0.31 8.67 -10.21
CA ILE A 349 0.65 9.86 -9.45
C ILE A 349 -0.56 10.78 -9.53
N GLU A 350 -1.06 11.23 -8.40
CA GLU A 350 -2.29 12.00 -8.30
C GLU A 350 -2.03 13.39 -7.73
N SER A 351 -2.56 14.43 -8.39
CA SER A 351 -2.65 15.76 -7.78
C SER A 351 -3.91 15.83 -6.93
N VAL A 352 -3.81 16.52 -5.80
CA VAL A 352 -4.91 16.63 -4.85
C VAL A 352 -5.11 18.08 -4.44
N ILE A 353 -6.35 18.56 -4.52
CA ILE A 353 -6.73 19.92 -4.12
C ILE A 353 -7.91 19.86 -3.17
N GLY A 354 -7.82 20.54 -2.02
CA GLY A 354 -8.94 20.69 -1.11
C GLY A 354 -8.57 21.03 0.33
N GLY A 355 -9.52 20.81 1.24
CA GLY A 355 -9.39 21.16 2.65
C GLY A 355 -10.75 21.22 3.35
N ALA A 356 -10.80 21.93 4.49
CA ALA A 356 -12.06 22.26 5.15
C ALA A 356 -12.71 23.48 4.50
N ASP A 357 -14.03 23.50 4.36
CA ASP A 357 -14.80 24.67 3.94
C ASP A 357 -14.27 25.28 2.61
N GLU A 358 -13.75 26.51 2.64
CA GLU A 358 -13.18 27.22 1.48
C GLU A 358 -11.65 27.03 1.32
N GLU A 359 -11.01 26.18 2.13
CA GLU A 359 -9.59 25.88 1.99
C GLU A 359 -9.30 25.12 0.68
N ALA A 360 -8.29 25.58 -0.05
CA ALA A 360 -7.86 24.98 -1.32
C ALA A 360 -6.34 24.72 -1.30
N TYR A 361 -5.91 23.79 -0.46
CA TYR A 361 -4.51 23.38 -0.45
C TYR A 361 -4.22 22.42 -1.60
N SER A 362 -3.04 22.54 -2.20
CA SER A 362 -2.56 21.61 -3.22
C SER A 362 -1.55 20.62 -2.65
N GLY A 363 -1.61 19.41 -3.17
CA GLY A 363 -0.81 18.27 -2.74
C GLY A 363 -0.60 17.25 -3.84
N LEU A 364 0.10 16.18 -3.45
CA LEU A 364 0.46 15.06 -4.31
C LEU A 364 0.25 13.75 -3.53
N GLY A 365 -0.12 12.69 -4.24
CA GLY A 365 -0.29 11.34 -3.73
C GLY A 365 0.14 10.25 -4.70
#